data_AF-A0A2V5UY00-F1
#
_entry.id   AF-A0A2V5UY00-F1
#
_cell.length_a   1.000
_cell.length_b   1.000
_cell.length_c   1.000
_cell.angle_alpha   90.00
_cell.angle_beta   90.00
_cell.angle_gamma   90.00
#
_symmetry.space_group_name_H-M   'P 1'
#
loop_
_entity.id
_entity.type
_entity.pdbx_description
1 polymer ?
#
loop_
_entity_poly.entity_id
_entity_poly.type
_entity_poly.pdbx_seq_one_letter_code
_entity_poly.pdbx_strand_id
1 'polypeptide(L)' 'MNAETFFTNEEQERIQQAVMAAEKKTSGEIVPMVVSASGRYAEVELSGLVIGLVLGTLAAFIWHDPWGSVQT' A
#
# COMPACT_ATOMS: atom_id res chain seq x y z
N MET A 1 -15.25 19.35 -6.97
CA MET A 1 -14.47 19.89 -5.85
C MET A 1 -13.23 20.54 -6.44
N ASN A 2 -12.92 21.79 -6.07
CA ASN A 2 -11.68 22.46 -6.47
C ASN A 2 -10.60 22.17 -5.41
N ALA A 3 -9.40 21.78 -5.83
CA ALA A 3 -8.27 21.53 -4.94
C ALA A 3 -7.87 22.79 -4.14
N GLU A 4 -7.97 23.97 -4.75
CA GLU A 4 -7.61 25.26 -4.14
C GLU A 4 -8.47 25.60 -2.91
N THR A 5 -9.71 25.12 -2.89
CA THR A 5 -10.67 25.38 -1.80
C THR A 5 -10.96 24.14 -0.97
N PHE A 6 -10.15 23.08 -1.11
CA PHE A 6 -10.40 21.81 -0.43
C PHE A 6 -10.08 21.89 1.07
N PHE A 7 -9.08 22.71 1.43
CA PHE A 7 -8.64 22.92 2.81
C PHE A 7 -8.84 24.37 3.22
N THR A 8 -9.15 24.59 4.50
CA THR A 8 -9.06 25.93 5.10
C THR A 8 -7.60 26.36 5.29
N ASN A 9 -7.37 27.64 5.57
CA ASN A 9 -6.02 28.15 5.83
C ASN A 9 -5.37 27.46 7.04
N GLU A 10 -6.13 27.24 8.11
CA GLU A 10 -5.67 26.56 9.31
C GLU A 10 -5.30 25.10 9.02
N GLU A 11 -6.05 24.43 8.15
CA GLU A 11 -5.75 23.06 7.72
C GLU A 11 -4.50 23.01 6.85
N GLN A 12 -4.32 23.97 5.92
CA GLN A 12 -3.11 24.07 5.11
C GLN A 12 -1.86 24.29 5.98
N GLU A 13 -1.95 25.16 6.99
CA GLU A 13 -0.84 25.39 7.92
C GLU A 13 -0.50 24.12 8.71
N ARG A 14 -1.51 23.38 9.19
CA ARG A 14 -1.29 22.08 9.86
C ARG A 14 -0.63 21.05 8.94
N ILE A 15 -1.02 20.99 7.68
CA ILE A 15 -0.38 20.11 6.68
C ILE A 15 1.08 20.51 6.49
N GLN A 16 1.37 21.80 6.34
CA GLN A 16 2.73 22.30 6.18
C GLN A 16 3.62 21.94 7.39
N GLN A 17 3.13 22.15 8.62
CA GLN A 17 3.88 21.79 9.82
C GLN A 17 4.17 20.29 9.91
N ALA A 18 3.19 19.45 9.51
CA ALA A 18 3.37 18.00 9.49
C ALA A 18 4.42 17.57 8.46
N VAL A 19 4.41 18.16 7.26
CA VAL A 19 5.43 17.93 6.21
C VAL A 19 6.81 18.31 6.73
N MET A 20 6.97 19.54 7.24
CA MET A 20 8.27 20.00 7.76
C MET A 20 8.79 19.12 8.90
N ALA A 21 7.92 18.61 9.76
CA ALA A 21 8.30 17.72 10.85
C ALA A 21 8.77 16.34 10.34
N ALA A 22 8.17 15.84 9.25
CA ALA A 22 8.57 14.60 8.60
C ALA A 22 9.90 14.77 7.86
N GLU A 23 10.04 15.84 7.07
CA GLU A 23 11.27 16.14 6.32
C GLU A 23 12.48 16.33 7.23
N LYS A 24 12.33 16.91 8.43
CA LYS A 24 13.42 16.99 9.42
C LYS A 24 13.99 15.63 9.82
N LYS A 25 13.25 14.54 9.61
CA LYS A 25 13.65 13.16 9.95
C LYS A 25 14.06 12.35 8.72
N THR A 26 13.98 12.91 7.52
CA THR A 26 14.23 12.22 6.26
C THR A 26 15.13 13.06 5.34
N SER A 27 15.94 12.44 4.51
CA SER A 27 16.76 13.20 3.53
C SER A 27 15.99 13.59 2.26
N GLY A 28 14.66 13.50 2.25
CA GLY A 28 13.82 13.70 1.07
C GLY A 28 12.86 14.89 1.22
N GLU A 29 12.43 15.41 0.06
CA GLU A 29 11.35 16.39 -0.05
C GLU A 29 10.00 15.68 -0.14
N ILE A 30 9.00 16.20 0.57
CA ILE A 30 7.65 15.67 0.62
C ILE A 30 6.71 16.70 -0.01
N VAL A 31 6.09 16.35 -1.14
CA VAL A 31 5.12 17.20 -1.85
C VAL A 31 3.71 16.59 -1.74
N PRO A 32 2.82 17.14 -0.88
CA PRO A 32 1.45 16.66 -0.77
C PRO A 32 0.64 16.97 -2.03
N MET A 33 -0.21 16.03 -2.46
CA MET A 33 -1.13 16.23 -3.58
C MET A 33 -2.55 15.77 -3.23
N VAL A 34 -3.54 16.50 -3.73
CA VAL A 34 -4.96 16.15 -3.60
C VAL A 34 -5.44 15.56 -4.92
N VAL A 35 -5.76 14.26 -4.92
CA VAL A 35 -6.22 13.51 -6.10
C VAL A 35 -7.42 12.65 -5.74
N SER A 36 -8.24 12.28 -6.73
CA SER A 36 -9.42 11.43 -6.50
C SER A 36 -9.07 9.98 -6.16
N ALA A 37 -7.94 9.49 -6.64
CA ALA A 37 -7.44 8.15 -6.38
C ALA A 37 -5.92 8.11 -6.53
N SER A 38 -5.27 7.23 -5.77
CA SER A 38 -3.86 6.91 -5.95
C SER A 38 -3.62 6.18 -7.29
N GLY A 39 -2.38 6.23 -7.78
CA GLY A 39 -1.97 5.42 -8.92
C GLY A 39 -2.09 3.92 -8.63
N ARG A 40 -2.20 3.10 -9.68
CA ARG A 40 -2.14 1.64 -9.54
C ARG A 40 -0.70 1.23 -9.25
N TYR A 41 -0.49 0.50 -8.16
CA TYR A 41 0.79 -0.09 -7.79
C TYR A 41 0.79 -1.56 -8.18
N ALA A 42 1.11 -1.84 -9.44
CA ALA A 42 1.09 -3.20 -10.01
C ALA A 42 2.01 -4.15 -9.24
N GLU A 43 3.09 -3.63 -8.66
CA GLU A 43 4.03 -4.38 -7.84
C GLU A 43 3.38 -4.93 -6.57
N VAL A 44 2.46 -4.17 -5.96
CA VAL A 44 1.73 -4.58 -4.76
C VAL A 44 0.71 -5.65 -5.10
N GLU A 45 -0.03 -5.47 -6.20
CA GLU A 45 -0.97 -6.47 -6.72
C GLU A 45 -0.24 -7.80 -7.02
N LEU A 46 0.91 -7.74 -7.70
CA LEU A 46 1.72 -8.91 -8.04
C LEU A 46 2.31 -9.57 -6.79
N SER A 47 2.83 -8.78 -5.84
CA SER A 47 3.36 -9.31 -4.58
C SER A 47 2.28 -10.02 -3.78
N GLY A 48 1.07 -9.45 -3.73
CA GLY A 48 -0.09 -10.09 -3.10
C GLY A 48 -0.45 -11.43 -3.75
N LEU A 49 -0.42 -11.50 -5.09
CA LEU A 49 -0.63 -12.75 -5.82
C LEU A 49 0.42 -13.81 -5.44
N VAL A 50 1.70 -13.45 -5.48
CA VAL A 50 2.80 -14.38 -5.17
C VAL A 50 2.69 -14.88 -3.73
N ILE A 51 2.48 -13.97 -2.77
CA ILE A 51 2.29 -14.33 -1.36
C ILE A 51 1.09 -15.26 -1.19
N GLY A 52 -0.04 -14.93 -1.84
CA GLY A 52 -1.25 -15.74 -1.81
C GLY A 52 -1.03 -17.15 -2.36
N LEU A 53 -0.32 -17.28 -3.48
CA LEU A 53 0.02 -18.59 -4.08
C LEU A 53 0.92 -19.42 -3.16
N VAL A 54 1.96 -18.80 -2.59
CA VAL A 54 2.88 -19.50 -1.67
C VAL A 54 2.13 -19.98 -0.44
N LEU A 55 1.40 -19.09 0.24
CA LEU A 55 0.66 -19.43 1.45
C LEU A 55 -0.46 -20.42 1.18
N GLY A 56 -1.20 -20.26 0.08
CA GLY A 56 -2.25 -21.18 -0.33
C GLY A 56 -1.71 -22.57 -0.64
N THR A 57 -0.55 -22.65 -1.32
CA THR A 57 0.13 -23.92 -1.59
C THR A 57 0.57 -24.59 -0.28
N LEU A 58 1.22 -23.85 0.62
CA LEU A 58 1.65 -24.38 1.92
C LEU A 58 0.46 -24.87 2.76
N ALA A 59 -0.65 -24.11 2.78
CA ALA A 59 -1.87 -24.51 3.47
C ALA A 59 -2.46 -25.80 2.87
N ALA A 60 -2.44 -25.93 1.54
CA ALA A 60 -2.88 -27.13 0.86
C ALA A 60 -2.03 -28.34 1.27
N PHE A 61 -0.70 -28.22 1.35
CA PHE A 61 0.20 -29.29 1.80
C PHE A 61 0.02 -29.69 3.27
N ILE A 62 -0.39 -28.75 4.14
CA ILE A 62 -0.60 -29.02 5.57
C ILE A 62 -1.96 -29.72 5.80
N TRP A 63 -3.00 -29.29 5.09
CA TRP A 63 -4.37 -29.71 5.36
C TRP A 63 -4.90 -30.80 4.43
N HIS A 64 -4.24 -30.98 3.29
CA HIS A 64 -4.53 -32.01 2.30
C HIS A 64 -3.21 -32.70 1.96
N ASP A 65 -3.20 -34.02 1.80
CA ASP A 65 -2.05 -34.70 1.19
C ASP A 65 -2.21 -34.61 -0.33
N PRO A 66 -1.54 -33.67 -1.03
CA PRO A 66 -1.78 -33.45 -2.46
C PRO A 66 -1.23 -34.62 -3.30
N TRP A 67 -0.38 -35.46 -2.70
CA TRP A 67 0.28 -36.60 -3.35
C TRP A 67 -0.24 -37.96 -2.85
N GLY A 68 -1.12 -37.98 -1.85
CA GLY A 68 -1.76 -39.19 -1.35
C GLY A 68 -2.61 -39.93 -2.41
N SER A 69 -2.97 -39.24 -3.51
CA SER A 69 -3.68 -39.82 -4.66
C SER A 69 -2.77 -40.48 -5.71
N VAL A 70 -1.44 -40.30 -5.64
CA VAL A 70 -0.48 -40.82 -6.63
C VAL A 70 0.07 -42.21 -6.24
N GLN A 71 -0.33 -42.75 -5.08
CA GLN A 71 0.14 -44.03 -4.54
C GLN A 71 -0.83 -45.22 -4.71
N THR A 72 -1.93 -45.08 -5.46
CA THR A 72 -2.83 -46.18 -5.85
C THR A 72 -2.77 -46.45 -7.34
#